data_AF-A0AAN9HZT1-F1
#
_entry.id   AF-A0AAN9HZT1-F1
#
_cell.length_a   1.000
_cell.length_b   1.000
_cell.length_c   1.000
_cell.angle_alpha   90.00
_cell.angle_beta   90.00
_cell.angle_gamma   90.00
#
_symmetry.space_group_name_H-M   'P 1'
#
loop_
_entity.id
_entity.type
_entity.pdbx_description
1 polymer ?
#
loop_
_entity_poly.entity_id
_entity_poly.type
_entity_poly.pdbx_seq_one_letter_code
_entity_poly.pdbx_strand_id
1 'polypeptide(L)'
;MDHFAVTEEQIASLRLRQKLDEVNEAAQTHLAPIQDHVNFTLQKAYFKCAHECFDRSRRQEEISNCVENCSVPLSRVQQTFESEMAQFQERLNRSLMVCKDKYEAAKLQQKPGAVNDFLSCADLSIQDGIKMLPLLTNKFKASFGIKDNRPSLVYLVLFCYFLNVLLYDVDLARSSGHMSHIRLFKKWVRNPNYRGRLEDLLISCHDAKSP
;
A
#
# COMPACT_ATOMS: atom_id res chain seq x y z
N MET A 1 -17.89 -7.58 42.87
CA MET A 1 -17.10 -8.28 41.82
C MET A 1 -17.28 -7.51 40.52
N ASP A 2 -16.28 -7.53 39.64
CA ASP A 2 -16.36 -7.21 38.20
C ASP A 2 -15.86 -5.87 37.63
N HIS A 3 -15.45 -4.87 38.44
CA HIS A 3 -14.84 -3.66 37.84
C HIS A 3 -13.46 -3.96 37.22
N PHE A 4 -12.68 -4.88 37.80
CA PHE A 4 -11.35 -5.25 37.26
C PHE A 4 -11.43 -6.05 35.95
N ALA A 5 -12.39 -6.96 35.81
CA ALA A 5 -12.57 -7.74 34.58
C ALA A 5 -13.10 -6.87 33.43
N VAL A 6 -14.00 -5.92 33.73
CA VAL A 6 -14.45 -4.91 32.76
C VAL A 6 -13.28 -4.03 32.29
N THR A 7 -12.37 -3.64 33.18
CA THR A 7 -11.17 -2.87 32.81
C THR A 7 -10.21 -3.69 31.94
N GLU A 8 -10.00 -4.97 32.23
CA GLU A 8 -9.14 -5.84 31.41
C GLU A 8 -9.69 -6.07 30.00
N GLU A 9 -11.00 -6.28 29.88
CA GLU A 9 -11.67 -6.46 28.58
C GLU A 9 -11.61 -5.17 27.73
N GLN A 10 -11.76 -4.01 28.37
CA GLN A 10 -11.54 -2.71 27.73
C GLN A 10 -10.11 -2.54 27.23
N ILE A 11 -9.10 -2.88 28.05
CA ILE A 11 -7.68 -2.80 27.65
C ILE A 11 -7.39 -3.74 26.49
N ALA A 12 -7.95 -4.96 26.49
CA ALA A 12 -7.79 -5.91 25.41
C ALA A 12 -8.38 -5.39 24.08
N SER A 13 -9.58 -4.81 24.13
CA SER A 13 -10.24 -4.22 22.96
C SER A 13 -9.47 -3.03 22.38
N LEU A 14 -8.91 -2.18 23.25
CA LEU A 14 -8.09 -1.04 22.84
C LEU A 14 -6.81 -1.49 22.13
N ARG A 15 -6.10 -2.47 22.70
CA ARG A 15 -4.88 -3.03 22.10
C ARG A 15 -5.15 -3.71 20.77
N LEU A 16 -6.24 -4.46 20.68
CA LEU A 16 -6.66 -5.06 19.40
C LEU A 16 -6.90 -3.99 18.34
N ARG A 17 -7.55 -2.89 18.71
CA ARG A 17 -7.82 -1.78 17.78
C ARG A 17 -6.54 -1.13 17.28
N GLN A 18 -5.59 -0.85 18.18
CA GLN A 18 -4.25 -0.36 17.79
C GLN A 18 -3.56 -1.31 16.80
N LYS A 19 -3.68 -2.62 17.01
CA LYS A 19 -3.11 -3.63 16.12
C LYS A 19 -3.81 -3.70 14.76
N LEU A 20 -5.11 -3.49 14.71
CA LEU A 20 -5.86 -3.40 13.45
C LEU A 20 -5.40 -2.18 12.63
N ASP A 21 -5.06 -1.07 13.29
CA ASP A 21 -4.52 0.11 12.62
C ASP A 21 -3.17 -0.20 11.95
N GLU A 22 -2.31 -1.06 12.54
CA GLU A 22 -1.05 -1.52 11.91
C GLU A 22 -1.31 -2.24 10.57
N VAL A 23 -2.34 -3.09 10.49
CA VAL A 23 -2.73 -3.76 9.25
C VAL A 23 -3.21 -2.75 8.21
N ASN A 24 -4.01 -1.77 8.64
CA ASN A 24 -4.54 -0.74 7.75
C ASN A 24 -3.42 0.13 7.16
N GLU A 25 -2.44 0.53 7.97
CA GLU A 25 -1.25 1.27 7.51
C GLU A 25 -0.39 0.43 6.55
N ALA A 26 -0.18 -0.85 6.86
CA ALA A 26 0.52 -1.78 5.97
C ALA A 26 -0.22 -1.93 4.63
N ALA A 27 -1.54 -2.08 4.67
CA ALA A 27 -2.38 -2.19 3.48
C ALA A 27 -2.26 -0.94 2.61
N GLN A 28 -2.36 0.26 3.18
CA GLN A 28 -2.17 1.51 2.45
C GLN A 28 -0.78 1.58 1.79
N THR A 29 0.26 1.18 2.52
CA THR A 29 1.64 1.18 2.00
C THR A 29 1.80 0.22 0.81
N HIS A 30 1.27 -1.00 0.93
CA HIS A 30 1.37 -2.01 -0.11
C HIS A 30 0.52 -1.69 -1.35
N LEU A 31 -0.64 -1.05 -1.15
CA LEU A 31 -1.60 -0.73 -2.20
C LEU A 31 -1.38 0.65 -2.83
N ALA A 32 -0.52 1.50 -2.27
CA ALA A 32 -0.20 2.81 -2.82
C ALA A 32 0.24 2.76 -4.30
N PRO A 33 1.10 1.83 -4.76
CA PRO A 33 1.47 1.74 -6.18
C PRO A 33 0.28 1.37 -7.09
N ILE A 34 -0.69 0.62 -6.56
CA ILE A 34 -1.90 0.25 -7.27
C ILE A 34 -2.79 1.48 -7.45
N GLN A 35 -3.01 2.24 -6.38
CA GLN A 35 -3.77 3.50 -6.43
C GLN A 35 -3.12 4.52 -7.38
N ASP A 36 -1.79 4.64 -7.35
CA ASP A 36 -1.04 5.51 -8.26
C ASP A 36 -1.27 5.11 -9.73
N HIS A 37 -1.19 3.80 -10.03
CA HIS A 37 -1.46 3.30 -11.38
C HIS A 37 -2.90 3.59 -11.83
N VAL A 38 -3.90 3.40 -10.95
CA VAL A 38 -5.29 3.73 -11.25
C VAL A 38 -5.43 5.23 -11.56
N ASN A 39 -4.90 6.09 -10.69
CA ASN A 39 -5.07 7.53 -10.76
C ASN A 39 -4.30 8.19 -11.92
N PHE A 40 -3.08 7.74 -12.21
CA PHE A 40 -2.24 8.42 -13.20
C PHE A 40 -2.12 7.68 -14.53
N THR A 41 -2.35 6.36 -14.55
CA THR A 41 -2.28 5.58 -15.80
C THR A 41 -3.68 5.33 -16.36
N LEU A 42 -4.56 4.69 -15.59
CA LEU A 42 -5.88 4.29 -16.09
C LEU A 42 -6.82 5.48 -16.26
N GLN A 43 -6.89 6.40 -15.30
CA GLN A 43 -7.72 7.62 -15.47
C GLN A 43 -7.22 8.49 -16.63
N LYS A 44 -5.91 8.62 -16.82
CA LYS A 44 -5.34 9.33 -17.98
C LYS A 44 -5.76 8.68 -19.29
N ALA A 45 -5.69 7.35 -19.38
CA ALA A 45 -6.12 6.61 -20.56
C ALA A 45 -7.63 6.79 -20.81
N TYR A 46 -8.45 6.77 -19.75
CA TYR A 46 -9.88 7.05 -19.83
C TYR A 46 -10.15 8.43 -20.44
N PHE A 47 -9.55 9.50 -19.90
CA PHE A 47 -9.77 10.86 -20.42
C PHE A 47 -9.29 11.02 -21.86
N LYS A 48 -8.15 10.40 -22.21
CA LYS A 48 -7.66 10.41 -23.59
C LYS A 48 -8.65 9.72 -24.54
N CYS A 49 -9.13 8.53 -24.18
CA CYS A 49 -10.13 7.79 -24.95
C CYS A 49 -11.43 8.58 -25.10
N ALA A 50 -11.95 9.12 -24.00
CA ALA A 50 -13.18 9.91 -24.00
C ALA A 50 -13.05 11.16 -24.88
N HIS A 51 -11.91 11.85 -24.83
CA HIS A 51 -11.64 13.00 -25.71
C HIS A 51 -11.68 12.60 -27.19
N GLU A 52 -11.08 11.47 -27.56
CA GLU A 52 -11.09 10.94 -28.94
C GLU A 52 -12.48 10.51 -29.42
N CYS A 53 -13.44 10.27 -28.51
CA CYS A 53 -14.82 9.94 -28.87
C CYS A 53 -15.61 11.15 -29.42
N PHE A 54 -15.27 12.38 -29.05
CA PHE A 54 -16.02 13.58 -29.45
C PHE A 54 -15.65 14.04 -30.87
N ASP A 55 -16.18 13.34 -31.87
CA ASP A 55 -16.00 13.64 -33.28
C ASP A 55 -17.31 14.13 -33.91
N ARG A 56 -17.24 15.19 -34.72
CA ARG A 56 -18.36 15.76 -35.47
C ARG A 56 -18.92 14.81 -36.52
N SER A 57 -18.14 13.83 -36.96
CA SER A 57 -18.58 12.81 -37.93
C SER A 57 -19.52 11.77 -37.32
N ARG A 58 -19.54 11.64 -35.99
CA ARG A 58 -20.29 10.61 -35.26
C ARG A 58 -21.65 11.11 -34.79
N ARG A 59 -22.60 10.18 -34.67
CA ARG A 59 -23.90 10.46 -34.06
C ARG A 59 -23.78 10.50 -32.53
N GLN A 60 -24.72 11.17 -31.87
CA GLN A 60 -24.70 11.30 -30.40
C GLN A 60 -24.67 9.94 -29.68
N GLU A 61 -25.44 8.95 -30.15
CA GLU A 61 -25.47 7.60 -29.58
C GLU A 61 -24.11 6.88 -29.71
N GLU A 62 -23.42 7.09 -30.84
CA GLU A 62 -22.08 6.51 -31.08
C GLU A 62 -21.03 7.14 -30.16
N ILE A 63 -21.15 8.45 -29.88
CA ILE A 63 -20.30 9.16 -28.93
C ILE A 63 -20.54 8.61 -27.51
N SER A 64 -21.80 8.49 -27.09
CA SER A 64 -22.15 7.94 -25.77
C SER A 64 -21.62 6.52 -25.58
N ASN A 65 -21.89 5.61 -26.53
CA ASN A 65 -21.37 4.24 -26.48
C ASN A 65 -19.83 4.20 -26.47
N CYS A 66 -19.16 5.10 -27.20
CA CYS A 66 -17.70 5.19 -27.18
C CYS A 66 -17.17 5.58 -25.79
N VAL A 67 -17.73 6.62 -25.18
CA VAL A 67 -17.32 7.09 -23.84
C VAL A 67 -17.59 6.03 -22.77
N GLU A 68 -18.74 5.35 -22.84
CA GLU A 68 -19.05 4.24 -21.93
C GLU A 68 -18.01 3.13 -22.03
N ASN A 69 -17.61 2.75 -23.24
CA ASN A 69 -16.58 1.74 -23.47
C ASN A 69 -15.20 2.17 -22.92
N CYS A 70 -14.87 3.46 -22.96
CA CYS A 70 -13.65 3.98 -22.33
C CYS A 70 -13.62 3.75 -20.81
N SER A 71 -14.77 3.73 -20.14
CA SER A 71 -14.87 3.57 -18.68
C SER A 71 -14.72 2.12 -18.21
N VAL A 72 -14.94 1.14 -19.10
CA VAL A 72 -14.95 -0.30 -18.79
C VAL A 72 -13.65 -0.77 -18.12
N PRO A 73 -12.44 -0.42 -18.60
CA PRO A 73 -11.19 -0.83 -17.95
C PRO A 73 -11.07 -0.32 -16.51
N LEU A 74 -11.49 0.92 -16.26
CA LEU A 74 -11.44 1.53 -14.93
C LEU A 74 -12.43 0.86 -13.98
N SER A 75 -13.66 0.59 -14.45
CA SER A 75 -14.69 -0.09 -13.66
C SER A 75 -14.28 -1.53 -13.28
N ARG A 76 -13.69 -2.28 -14.21
CA ARG A 76 -13.19 -3.65 -13.93
C ARG A 76 -12.12 -3.67 -12.84
N VAL A 77 -11.22 -2.69 -12.88
CA VAL A 77 -10.16 -2.53 -11.88
C VAL A 77 -10.74 -2.20 -10.51
N GLN A 78 -11.71 -1.30 -10.44
CA GLN A 78 -12.42 -0.96 -9.20
C GLN A 78 -13.14 -2.18 -8.61
N GLN A 79 -13.92 -2.91 -9.41
CA GLN A 79 -14.63 -4.12 -8.97
C GLN A 79 -13.67 -5.20 -8.44
N THR A 80 -12.55 -5.42 -9.14
CA THR A 80 -11.53 -6.38 -8.71
C THR A 80 -10.91 -5.92 -7.39
N PHE A 81 -10.58 -4.64 -7.27
CA PHE A 81 -10.03 -4.07 -6.04
C PHE A 81 -10.95 -4.26 -4.84
N GLU A 82 -12.23 -3.90 -4.99
CA GLU A 82 -13.24 -4.04 -3.94
C GLU A 82 -13.44 -5.51 -3.53
N SER A 83 -13.58 -6.42 -4.50
CA SER A 83 -13.76 -7.85 -4.23
C SER A 83 -12.59 -8.46 -3.46
N GLU A 84 -11.36 -8.19 -3.90
CA GLU A 84 -10.16 -8.74 -3.27
C GLU A 84 -9.92 -8.15 -1.87
N MET A 85 -10.19 -6.86 -1.68
CA MET A 85 -10.12 -6.23 -0.36
C MET A 85 -11.20 -6.75 0.60
N ALA A 86 -12.42 -6.97 0.11
CA ALA A 86 -13.48 -7.58 0.92
C ALA A 86 -13.11 -8.98 1.37
N GLN A 87 -12.55 -9.81 0.49
CA GLN A 87 -12.06 -11.15 0.84
C GLN A 87 -10.91 -11.11 1.86
N PHE A 88 -10.00 -10.14 1.73
CA PHE A 88 -8.93 -9.94 2.71
C PHE A 88 -9.50 -9.59 4.09
N GLN A 89 -10.42 -8.63 4.15
CA GLN A 89 -11.08 -8.20 5.40
C GLN A 89 -11.87 -9.35 6.03
N GLU A 90 -12.61 -10.12 5.23
CA GLU A 90 -13.36 -11.26 5.72
C GLU A 90 -12.45 -12.32 6.35
N ARG A 91 -11.33 -12.67 5.71
CA ARG A 91 -10.36 -13.64 6.25
C ARG A 91 -9.77 -13.17 7.58
N LEU A 92 -9.36 -11.89 7.65
CA LEU A 92 -8.83 -11.31 8.87
C LEU A 92 -9.86 -11.32 10.00
N ASN A 93 -11.08 -10.87 9.72
CA ASN A 93 -12.18 -10.83 10.69
C ASN A 93 -12.55 -12.23 11.20
N ARG A 94 -12.59 -13.24 10.31
CA ARG A 94 -12.81 -14.64 10.69
C ARG A 94 -11.69 -15.15 11.61
N SER A 95 -10.42 -14.83 11.32
CA SER A 95 -9.29 -15.22 12.18
C SER A 95 -9.40 -14.60 13.59
N LEU A 96 -9.75 -13.32 13.67
CA LEU A 96 -9.95 -12.62 14.93
C LEU A 96 -11.16 -13.15 15.71
N MET A 97 -12.22 -13.56 15.01
CA MET A 97 -13.37 -14.21 15.65
C MET A 97 -12.97 -15.54 16.30
N VAL A 98 -12.13 -16.36 15.65
CA VAL A 98 -11.58 -17.58 16.26
C VAL A 98 -10.76 -17.27 17.52
N CYS A 99 -9.99 -16.19 17.53
CA CYS A 99 -9.28 -15.75 18.74
C CYS A 99 -10.24 -15.36 19.86
N LYS A 100 -11.33 -14.65 19.52
CA LYS A 100 -12.37 -14.28 20.47
C LYS A 100 -13.08 -15.51 21.06
N ASP A 101 -13.45 -16.48 20.24
CA ASP A 101 -14.12 -17.70 20.71
C ASP A 101 -13.25 -18.47 21.70
N LYS A 102 -11.93 -18.56 21.43
CA LYS A 102 -10.95 -19.15 22.36
C LYS A 102 -10.85 -18.37 23.68
N TYR A 103 -10.91 -17.05 23.61
CA TYR A 103 -10.91 -16.19 24.80
C TYR A 103 -12.14 -16.42 25.67
N GLU A 104 -13.34 -16.41 25.08
CA GLU A 104 -14.59 -16.67 25.81
C GLU A 104 -14.60 -18.06 26.45
N ALA A 105 -14.11 -19.09 25.74
CA ALA A 105 -13.96 -20.43 26.30
C ALA A 105 -13.00 -20.47 27.49
N ALA A 106 -11.86 -19.76 27.42
CA ALA A 106 -10.90 -19.66 28.52
C ALA A 106 -11.46 -18.88 29.72
N LYS A 107 -12.28 -17.85 29.48
CA LYS A 107 -12.99 -17.08 30.51
C LYS A 107 -13.99 -17.96 31.27
N LEU A 108 -14.78 -18.78 30.57
CA LEU A 108 -15.68 -19.76 31.18
C LEU A 108 -14.95 -20.79 32.06
N GLN A 109 -13.73 -21.16 31.67
CA GLN A 109 -12.86 -22.08 32.43
C GLN A 109 -12.09 -21.39 33.58
N GLN A 110 -12.28 -20.08 33.78
CA GLN A 110 -11.52 -19.27 34.75
C GLN A 110 -10.00 -19.42 34.60
N LYS A 111 -9.54 -19.62 33.35
CA LYS A 111 -8.12 -19.81 33.06
C LYS A 111 -7.35 -18.51 33.30
N PRO A 112 -6.32 -18.49 34.16
CA PRO A 112 -5.48 -17.30 34.32
C PRO A 112 -4.74 -16.99 33.02
N GLY A 113 -4.60 -15.70 32.69
CA GLY A 113 -3.88 -15.27 31.49
C GLY A 113 -4.68 -15.29 30.18
N ALA A 114 -5.99 -15.56 30.21
CA ALA A 114 -6.85 -15.59 29.02
C ALA A 114 -6.73 -14.34 28.12
N VAL A 115 -6.57 -13.15 28.73
CA VAL A 115 -6.40 -11.88 27.99
C VAL A 115 -5.07 -11.84 27.22
N ASN A 116 -3.98 -12.35 27.79
CA ASN A 116 -2.68 -12.39 27.12
C ASN A 116 -2.69 -13.41 25.97
N ASP A 117 -3.34 -14.56 26.18
CA ASP A 117 -3.57 -15.56 25.13
C ASP A 117 -4.37 -14.98 23.95
N PHE A 118 -5.43 -14.22 24.26
CA PHE A 118 -6.23 -13.52 23.26
C PHE A 118 -5.40 -12.52 22.44
N LEU A 119 -4.65 -11.64 23.12
CA LEU A 119 -3.81 -10.64 22.46
C LEU A 119 -2.73 -11.31 21.60
N SER A 120 -2.16 -12.42 22.05
CA SER A 120 -1.15 -13.17 21.29
C SER A 120 -1.76 -13.83 20.05
N CYS A 121 -2.96 -14.41 20.16
CA CYS A 121 -3.69 -14.95 19.01
C CYS A 121 -4.05 -13.85 17.99
N ALA A 122 -4.50 -12.70 18.48
CA ALA A 122 -4.85 -11.56 17.63
C ALA A 122 -3.62 -11.00 16.91
N ASP A 123 -2.48 -10.85 17.60
CA ASP A 123 -1.22 -10.40 16.99
C ASP A 123 -0.76 -11.35 15.88
N LEU A 124 -0.84 -12.67 16.09
CA LEU A 124 -0.55 -13.65 15.05
C LEU A 124 -1.49 -13.52 13.83
N SER A 125 -2.79 -13.37 14.07
CA SER A 125 -3.78 -13.17 13.00
C SER A 125 -3.49 -11.91 12.17
N ILE A 126 -3.06 -10.85 12.84
CA ILE A 126 -2.72 -9.56 12.23
C ILE A 126 -1.42 -9.65 11.44
N GLN A 127 -0.39 -10.29 11.99
CA GLN A 127 0.86 -10.55 11.27
C GLN A 127 0.63 -11.39 10.02
N ASP A 128 -0.24 -12.40 10.09
CA ASP A 128 -0.57 -13.22 8.93
C ASP A 128 -1.37 -12.42 7.89
N GLY A 129 -2.26 -11.52 8.33
CA GLY A 129 -2.87 -10.51 7.47
C GLY A 129 -1.83 -9.66 6.74
N ILE A 130 -0.83 -9.12 7.45
CA ILE A 130 0.25 -8.31 6.87
C ILE A 130 1.05 -9.11 5.82
N LYS A 131 1.37 -10.39 6.11
CA LYS A 131 2.08 -11.27 5.17
C LYS A 131 1.29 -11.57 3.89
N MET A 132 -0.03 -11.45 3.92
CA MET A 132 -0.88 -11.64 2.74
C MET A 132 -0.95 -10.40 1.84
N LEU A 133 -0.68 -9.19 2.36
CA LEU A 133 -0.76 -7.94 1.58
C LEU A 133 0.15 -7.91 0.34
N PRO A 134 1.41 -8.41 0.38
CA PRO A 134 2.23 -8.53 -0.84
C PRO A 134 1.59 -9.43 -1.90
N LEU A 135 0.98 -10.54 -1.50
CA LEU A 135 0.31 -11.46 -2.43
C LEU A 135 -0.90 -10.80 -3.08
N LEU A 136 -1.67 -10.07 -2.29
CA LEU A 136 -2.81 -9.27 -2.76
C LEU A 136 -2.36 -8.20 -3.76
N THR A 137 -1.27 -7.49 -3.45
CA THR A 137 -0.68 -6.48 -4.32
C THR A 137 -0.22 -7.09 -5.65
N ASN A 138 0.44 -8.25 -5.62
CA ASN A 138 0.86 -8.96 -6.82
C ASN A 138 -0.33 -9.41 -7.67
N LYS A 139 -1.41 -9.86 -7.04
CA LYS A 139 -2.66 -10.20 -7.73
C LYS A 139 -3.27 -8.99 -8.44
N PHE A 140 -3.26 -7.82 -7.80
CA PHE A 140 -3.67 -6.58 -8.45
C PHE A 140 -2.77 -6.19 -9.61
N LYS A 141 -1.45 -6.25 -9.43
CA LYS A 141 -0.50 -5.96 -10.51
C LYS A 141 -0.74 -6.84 -11.74
N ALA A 142 -0.92 -8.15 -11.52
CA ALA A 142 -1.22 -9.09 -12.58
C ALA A 142 -2.56 -8.77 -13.27
N SER A 143 -3.61 -8.49 -12.50
CA SER A 143 -4.95 -8.19 -13.02
C SER A 143 -4.99 -6.88 -13.80
N PHE A 144 -4.19 -5.90 -13.41
CA PHE A 144 -4.18 -4.55 -14.00
C PHE A 144 -3.10 -4.38 -15.08
N GLY A 145 -2.33 -5.44 -15.38
CA GLY A 145 -1.25 -5.38 -16.36
C GLY A 145 -0.10 -4.46 -15.95
N ILE A 146 0.06 -4.23 -14.65
CA ILE A 146 1.20 -3.48 -14.10
C ILE A 146 2.43 -4.37 -14.27
N LYS A 147 3.25 -4.07 -15.28
CA LYS A 147 4.59 -4.63 -15.37
C LYS A 147 5.39 -4.11 -14.19
N ASP A 148 6.08 -4.98 -13.46
CA ASP A 148 7.05 -4.60 -12.43
C ASP A 148 8.19 -3.80 -13.08
N ASN A 149 7.93 -2.52 -13.30
CA ASN A 149 8.92 -1.58 -13.78
C ASN A 149 9.45 -0.79 -12.59
N ARG A 150 10.79 -0.78 -12.54
CA ARG A 150 11.71 0.04 -11.75
C ARG A 150 11.11 1.37 -11.28
N PRO A 151 11.55 1.89 -10.11
CA PRO A 151 11.10 3.19 -9.61
C PRO A 151 11.13 4.19 -10.75
N SER A 152 10.02 4.91 -10.91
CA SER A 152 9.75 5.80 -12.02
C SER A 152 11.03 6.56 -12.38
N LEU A 153 11.39 6.66 -13.66
CA LEU A 153 12.59 7.39 -14.12
C LEU A 153 12.73 8.75 -13.45
N VAL A 154 11.62 9.40 -13.07
CA VAL A 154 11.60 10.63 -12.25
C VAL A 154 12.24 10.44 -10.86
N TYR A 155 11.91 9.38 -10.12
CA TYR A 155 12.54 9.04 -8.84
C TYR A 155 13.99 8.62 -9.02
N LEU A 156 14.32 7.90 -10.10
CA LEU A 156 15.68 7.48 -10.41
C LEU A 156 16.56 8.69 -10.80
N VAL A 157 16.05 9.60 -11.62
CA VAL A 157 16.69 10.88 -11.99
C VAL A 157 16.83 11.79 -10.78
N LEU A 158 15.80 11.93 -9.94
CA LEU A 158 15.91 12.68 -8.68
C LEU A 158 16.94 12.03 -7.76
N PHE A 159 16.93 10.71 -7.62
CA PHE A 159 17.91 9.99 -6.80
C PHE A 159 19.35 10.15 -7.33
N CYS A 160 19.58 10.00 -8.64
CA CYS A 160 20.88 10.24 -9.26
C CYS A 160 21.28 11.73 -9.19
N TYR A 161 20.35 12.67 -9.31
CA TYR A 161 20.61 14.11 -9.15
C TYR A 161 21.04 14.42 -7.71
N PHE A 162 20.33 13.90 -6.72
CA PHE A 162 20.70 14.02 -5.30
C PHE A 162 22.03 13.33 -4.97
N LEU A 163 22.31 12.15 -5.56
CA LEU A 163 23.61 11.49 -5.39
C LEU A 163 24.76 12.26 -6.05
N ASN A 164 24.57 12.79 -7.27
CA ASN A 164 25.60 13.62 -7.91
C ASN A 164 25.85 14.91 -7.12
N VAL A 165 24.82 15.57 -6.60
CA VAL A 165 24.95 16.75 -5.73
C VAL A 165 25.71 16.40 -4.43
N LEU A 166 25.41 15.26 -3.81
CA LEU A 166 26.11 14.82 -2.59
C LEU A 166 27.55 14.33 -2.82
N LEU A 167 27.88 13.82 -4.02
CA LEU A 167 29.22 13.31 -4.37
C LEU A 167 30.16 14.38 -4.95
N TYR A 168 29.63 15.44 -5.58
CA TYR A 168 30.46 16.47 -6.24
C TYR A 168 30.56 17.81 -5.49
N ASP A 169 29.65 18.13 -4.56
CA ASP A 169 29.67 19.45 -3.90
C ASP A 169 29.10 19.40 -2.48
N VAL A 170 29.91 18.93 -1.52
CA VAL A 170 29.57 18.95 -0.08
C VAL A 170 29.44 20.40 0.43
N ASP A 171 30.11 21.36 -0.22
CA ASP A 171 30.13 22.77 0.20
C ASP A 171 28.92 23.58 -0.30
N LEU A 172 28.31 23.25 -1.45
CA LEU A 172 27.12 23.97 -1.95
C LEU A 172 25.82 23.60 -1.19
N ALA A 173 25.75 22.37 -0.66
CA ALA A 173 24.58 21.87 0.07
C ALA A 173 24.37 22.58 1.43
N ARG A 174 25.38 23.27 1.96
CA ARG A 174 25.29 24.00 3.24
C ARG A 174 24.66 25.40 3.10
N SER A 175 24.63 25.96 1.89
CA SER A 175 24.20 27.34 1.64
C SER A 175 22.71 27.48 1.26
N SER A 176 22.06 26.43 0.71
CA SER A 176 20.77 26.57 0.01
C SER A 176 19.50 26.20 0.79
N GLY A 177 19.55 26.00 2.11
CA GLY A 177 18.31 25.80 2.90
C GLY A 177 17.52 24.50 2.59
N HIS A 178 18.12 23.50 1.96
CA HIS A 178 17.48 22.24 1.55
C HIS A 178 17.31 21.19 2.69
N MET A 179 17.04 21.64 3.92
CA MET A 179 16.98 20.77 5.11
C MET A 179 15.78 19.78 5.10
N SER A 180 14.74 20.09 4.33
CA SER A 180 13.54 19.24 4.18
C SER A 180 13.80 18.03 3.28
N HIS A 181 14.63 18.19 2.24
CA HIS A 181 14.90 17.14 1.25
C HIS A 181 15.90 16.12 1.79
N ILE A 182 16.87 16.55 2.61
CA ILE A 182 17.79 15.66 3.33
C ILE A 182 17.03 14.76 4.32
N ARG A 183 15.96 15.27 4.97
CA ARG A 183 15.10 14.46 5.85
C ARG A 183 14.33 13.39 5.07
N LEU A 184 13.80 13.72 3.89
CA LEU A 184 13.11 12.76 3.04
C LEU A 184 14.08 11.69 2.50
N PHE A 185 15.29 12.08 2.09
CA PHE A 185 16.33 11.13 1.68
C PHE A 185 16.75 10.19 2.82
N LYS A 186 16.98 10.73 4.02
CA LYS A 186 17.26 9.91 5.22
C LYS A 186 16.10 8.99 5.58
N LYS A 187 14.85 9.42 5.39
CA LYS A 187 13.65 8.60 5.62
C LYS A 187 13.51 7.48 4.57
N TRP A 188 13.90 7.75 3.33
CA TRP A 188 13.91 6.79 2.23
C TRP A 188 15.02 5.73 2.38
N VAL A 189 16.26 6.14 2.68
CA VAL A 189 17.39 5.21 2.92
C VAL A 189 17.16 4.33 4.15
N ARG A 190 16.43 4.82 5.16
CA ARG A 190 16.15 4.09 6.40
C ARG A 190 14.98 3.10 6.24
N ASN A 191 14.27 3.12 5.11
CA ASN A 191 13.16 2.20 4.86
C ASN A 191 13.71 0.82 4.41
N PRO A 192 13.48 -0.27 5.18
CA PRO A 192 14.09 -1.58 4.94
C PRO A 192 13.65 -2.23 3.62
N ASN A 193 12.51 -1.83 3.04
CA ASN A 193 12.03 -2.33 1.74
C ASN A 193 12.87 -1.87 0.53
N TYR A 194 13.73 -0.86 0.72
CA TYR A 194 14.57 -0.29 -0.35
C TYR A 194 16.07 -0.51 -0.13
N ARG A 195 16.48 -1.04 1.02
CA ARG A 195 17.90 -1.24 1.38
C ARG A 195 18.63 -2.20 0.43
N GLY A 196 17.96 -3.25 -0.05
CA GLY A 196 18.53 -4.17 -1.05
C GLY A 196 18.51 -3.65 -2.49
N ARG A 197 17.85 -2.52 -2.76
CA ARG A 197 17.68 -1.96 -4.11
C ARG A 197 18.68 -0.84 -4.40
N LEU A 198 19.52 -0.47 -3.42
CA LEU A 198 20.46 0.64 -3.51
C LEU A 198 21.63 0.32 -4.44
N GLU A 199 22.14 -0.92 -4.40
CA GLU A 199 23.23 -1.37 -5.28
C GLU A 199 22.76 -1.46 -6.74
N ASP A 200 21.56 -2.01 -6.97
CA ASP A 200 20.93 -2.03 -8.30
C ASP A 200 20.64 -0.62 -8.86
N LEU A 201 20.26 0.32 -7.98
CA LEU A 201 20.02 1.72 -8.35
C LEU A 201 21.32 2.49 -8.62
N LEU A 202 22.40 2.19 -7.90
CA LEU A 202 23.74 2.75 -8.15
C LEU A 202 24.29 2.29 -9.51
N ILE A 203 24.11 1.02 -9.86
CA ILE A 203 24.47 0.48 -11.19
C ILE A 203 23.64 1.19 -12.28
N SER A 204 22.33 1.34 -12.07
CA SER A 204 21.46 2.01 -13.04
C SER A 204 21.76 3.52 -13.20
N CYS A 205 22.30 4.21 -12.18
CA CYS A 205 22.78 5.59 -12.29
C CYS A 205 24.13 5.68 -13.05
N HIS A 206 24.99 4.66 -12.94
CA HIS A 206 26.27 4.61 -13.65
C HIS A 206 26.06 4.42 -15.17
N ASP A 207 25.12 3.55 -15.55
CA ASP A 207 24.77 3.33 -16.96
C ASP A 207 24.09 4.54 -17.61
N ALA A 208 23.32 5.34 -16.85
CA ALA A 208 22.71 6.57 -17.32
C ALA A 208 23.69 7.75 -17.50
N LYS A 209 24.95 7.59 -17.07
CA LYS A 209 26.02 8.62 -17.16
C LYS A 209 26.93 8.41 -18.37
N SER A 210 26.75 7.33 -19.13
CA SER A 210 27.41 7.14 -20.42
C SER A 210 26.51 7.68 -21.54
N PRO A 211 27.01 8.55 -22.43
CA PRO A 211 26.23 9.17 -23.51
C PRO A 211 25.68 8.17 -24.53
#